data_AF-A0A5C9E7J5-F1
#
_entry.id   AF-A0A5C9E7J5-F1
#
_cell.length_a   1.000
_cell.length_b   1.000
_cell.length_c   1.000
_cell.angle_alpha   90.00
_cell.angle_beta   90.00
_cell.angle_gamma   90.00
#
_symmetry.space_group_name_H-M   'P 1'
#
loop_
_entity.id
_entity.type
_entity.pdbx_description
1 polymer ?
#
loop_
_entity_poly.entity_id
_entity_poly.type
_entity_poly.pdbx_seq_one_letter_code
_entity_poly.pdbx_strand_id
1 'polypeptide(L)'
;MEKTRKKYILKLWSIYSFLLLILLNFSVFFWDFFAGSLTQPLFVLEPYHGLAMFYVYMISLFTSFIVVFLIHKTKLFGIGFFLWVPYAIIGFFVEAYFELVLTNALISIWAVIGYSVFGLITGLSADISYKLLDKKTNLRKQYVSAFTGVIQSIVYFGLIFIALAFFYRQGWVAGSFTETASYLGIFYFGFPWMVMHAFIGGYMAYAVVFFSETSNKNKNEN
;
A
#
# COMPACT_ATOMS: atom_id res chain seq x y z
N MET A 1 -11.05 -31.69 7.20
CA MET A 1 -10.57 -30.80 6.11
C MET A 1 -10.75 -29.31 6.40
N GLU A 2 -11.92 -28.85 6.82
CA GLU A 2 -12.20 -27.40 7.00
C GLU A 2 -11.34 -26.73 8.10
N LYS A 3 -11.12 -27.41 9.24
CA LYS A 3 -10.28 -26.91 10.35
C LYS A 3 -8.83 -26.68 9.92
N THR A 4 -8.29 -27.53 9.05
CA THR A 4 -6.92 -27.42 8.52
C THR A 4 -6.80 -26.22 7.56
N ARG A 5 -7.81 -26.01 6.70
CA ARG A 5 -7.85 -24.85 5.79
C ARG A 5 -7.93 -23.53 6.55
N LYS A 6 -8.79 -23.43 7.57
CA LYS A 6 -8.92 -22.23 8.42
C LYS A 6 -7.60 -21.88 9.11
N LYS A 7 -6.93 -22.86 9.73
CA LYS A 7 -5.61 -22.67 10.35
C LYS A 7 -4.56 -22.18 9.35
N TYR A 8 -4.56 -22.73 8.13
CA TYR A 8 -3.63 -22.32 7.09
C TYR A 8 -3.86 -20.87 6.64
N ILE A 9 -5.11 -20.46 6.40
CA ILE A 9 -5.46 -19.09 6.03
C ILE A 9 -5.06 -18.12 7.14
N LEU A 10 -5.38 -18.45 8.39
CA LEU A 10 -5.02 -17.60 9.54
C LEU A 10 -3.50 -17.43 9.63
N LYS A 11 -2.74 -18.51 9.44
CA LYS A 11 -1.28 -18.46 9.41
C LYS A 11 -0.75 -17.54 8.31
N LEU A 12 -1.28 -17.66 7.09
CA LEU A 12 -0.89 -16.77 5.99
C LEU A 12 -1.25 -15.32 6.31
N TRP A 13 -2.49 -15.06 6.72
CA TRP A 13 -2.94 -13.72 7.10
C TRP A 13 -2.03 -13.10 8.18
N SER A 14 -1.70 -13.81 9.25
CA SER A 14 -0.82 -13.29 10.30
C SER A 14 0.57 -12.94 9.78
N ILE A 15 1.19 -13.81 8.98
CA ILE A 15 2.52 -13.56 8.41
C ILE A 15 2.49 -12.33 7.51
N TYR A 16 1.56 -12.29 6.55
CA TYR A 16 1.52 -11.21 5.57
C TYR A 16 1.03 -9.89 6.16
N SER A 17 0.17 -9.91 7.20
CA SER A 17 -0.21 -8.68 7.92
C SER A 17 0.96 -8.12 8.70
N PHE A 18 1.78 -8.98 9.31
CA PHE A 18 2.99 -8.57 10.01
C PHE A 18 4.03 -8.01 9.02
N LEU A 19 4.22 -8.67 7.87
CA LEU A 19 5.10 -8.16 6.81
C LEU A 19 4.62 -6.81 6.27
N LEU A 20 3.31 -6.65 6.04
CA LEU A 20 2.72 -5.39 5.59
C LEU A 20 2.92 -4.29 6.64
N LEU A 21 2.70 -4.60 7.92
CA LEU A 21 2.93 -3.68 9.03
C LEU A 21 4.39 -3.23 9.08
N ILE A 22 5.35 -4.15 9.03
CA ILE A 22 6.78 -3.83 9.01
C ILE A 22 7.09 -2.98 7.79
N LEU A 23 6.66 -3.40 6.61
CA LEU A 23 6.90 -2.69 5.36
C LEU A 23 6.41 -1.25 5.47
N LEU A 24 5.18 -1.01 5.90
CA LEU A 24 4.61 0.34 5.98
C LEU A 24 5.33 1.19 7.04
N ASN A 25 5.52 0.69 8.26
CA ASN A 25 6.17 1.46 9.32
C ASN A 25 7.65 1.72 9.02
N PHE A 26 8.38 0.71 8.53
CA PHE A 26 9.76 0.88 8.10
C PHE A 26 9.85 1.82 6.90
N SER A 27 8.88 1.77 5.98
CA SER A 27 8.91 2.63 4.80
C SER A 27 8.68 4.10 5.16
N VAL A 28 7.72 4.39 6.03
CA VAL A 28 7.52 5.75 6.54
C VAL A 28 8.80 6.23 7.24
N PHE A 29 9.37 5.43 8.14
CA PHE A 29 10.59 5.84 8.85
C PHE A 29 11.81 5.99 7.93
N PHE A 30 12.05 5.05 7.01
CA PHE A 30 13.26 5.03 6.20
C PHE A 30 13.17 5.99 5.01
N TRP A 31 12.05 5.99 4.29
CA TRP A 31 11.94 6.75 3.05
C TRP A 31 11.48 8.20 3.28
N ASP A 32 10.62 8.50 4.25
CA ASP A 32 10.29 9.91 4.57
C ASP A 32 11.44 10.60 5.30
N PHE A 33 12.13 9.91 6.21
CA PHE A 33 13.18 10.53 7.03
C PHE A 33 14.54 10.58 6.32
N PHE A 34 14.97 9.49 5.67
CA PHE A 34 16.32 9.43 5.06
C PHE A 34 16.36 9.72 3.56
N ALA A 35 15.39 9.25 2.76
CA ALA A 35 15.43 9.53 1.32
C ALA A 35 15.08 10.98 1.01
N GLY A 36 14.22 11.61 1.82
CA GLY A 36 13.94 13.03 1.69
C GLY A 36 15.13 13.94 1.99
N SER A 37 15.99 13.55 2.94
CA SER A 37 17.21 14.31 3.25
C SER A 37 18.34 14.10 2.23
N LEU A 38 18.33 12.99 1.48
CA LEU A 38 19.40 12.61 0.53
C LEU A 38 19.09 12.88 -0.95
N THR A 39 17.84 13.22 -1.29
CA THR A 39 17.43 13.55 -2.67
C THR A 39 17.47 15.04 -2.98
N GLN A 40 17.84 15.89 -2.01
CA GLN A 40 18.35 17.22 -2.35
C GLN A 40 19.71 17.06 -3.03
N PRO A 41 20.01 17.86 -4.08
CA PRO A 41 21.38 17.92 -4.60
C PRO A 41 22.33 18.15 -3.43
N LEU A 42 23.39 17.33 -3.36
CA LEU A 42 24.52 17.54 -2.45
C LEU A 42 24.76 19.06 -2.35
N PHE A 43 24.78 19.63 -1.13
CA PHE A 43 25.02 21.05 -0.78
C PHE A 43 23.87 21.92 -0.26
N VAL A 44 22.66 21.40 0.03
CA VAL A 44 21.63 22.21 0.74
C VAL A 44 21.21 21.54 2.05
N LEU A 45 21.49 22.23 3.17
CA LEU A 45 21.02 21.92 4.52
C LEU A 45 20.10 23.06 4.95
N GLU A 46 18.85 23.02 4.51
CA GLU A 46 17.82 24.01 4.83
C GLU A 46 16.51 23.31 5.28
N PRO A 47 15.62 23.99 6.03
CA PRO A 47 14.64 23.34 6.88
C PRO A 47 13.58 22.56 6.09
N TYR A 48 13.31 21.36 6.60
CA TYR A 48 12.49 20.31 5.98
C TYR A 48 11.06 20.78 5.67
N HIS A 49 10.81 21.13 4.40
CA HIS A 49 9.48 21.32 3.83
C HIS A 49 9.31 20.41 2.61
N GLY A 50 8.36 19.45 2.65
CA GLY A 50 7.85 18.77 1.45
C GLY A 50 8.15 17.26 1.24
N LEU A 51 8.86 16.59 2.12
CA LEU A 51 9.52 15.31 1.76
C LEU A 51 8.68 14.01 1.83
N ALA A 52 7.39 14.09 2.16
CA ALA A 52 6.61 12.94 2.61
C ALA A 52 6.02 12.03 1.51
N MET A 53 6.52 12.00 0.26
CA MET A 53 5.87 11.18 -0.79
C MET A 53 6.80 10.42 -1.76
N PHE A 54 8.13 10.47 -1.58
CA PHE A 54 9.03 9.64 -2.41
C PHE A 54 8.83 8.13 -2.17
N TYR A 55 8.26 7.75 -1.02
CA TYR A 55 8.05 6.36 -0.65
C TYR A 55 6.84 5.68 -1.32
N VAL A 56 5.80 6.45 -1.67
CA VAL A 56 4.48 5.91 -2.04
C VAL A 56 4.54 5.09 -3.34
N TYR A 57 5.45 5.44 -4.25
CA TYR A 57 5.59 4.71 -5.52
C TYR A 57 6.53 3.51 -5.46
N MET A 58 7.48 3.44 -4.50
CA MET A 58 8.33 2.26 -4.30
C MET A 58 7.60 1.20 -3.46
N ILE A 59 6.85 1.65 -2.46
CA ILE A 59 6.06 0.77 -1.61
C ILE A 59 4.89 0.13 -2.37
N SER A 60 4.44 0.73 -3.48
CA SER A 60 3.36 0.19 -4.31
C SER A 60 3.69 -1.20 -4.89
N LEU A 61 4.97 -1.48 -5.19
CA LEU A 61 5.42 -2.80 -5.61
C LEU A 61 5.14 -3.84 -4.52
N PHE A 62 5.64 -3.57 -3.32
CA PHE A 62 5.60 -4.53 -2.21
C PHE A 62 4.18 -4.67 -1.64
N THR A 63 3.45 -3.58 -1.50
CA THR A 63 2.05 -3.61 -1.03
C THR A 63 1.15 -4.33 -2.04
N SER A 64 1.31 -4.07 -3.35
CA SER A 64 0.57 -4.81 -4.38
C SER A 64 0.94 -6.29 -4.35
N PHE A 65 2.23 -6.63 -4.25
CA PHE A 65 2.67 -8.01 -4.15
C PHE A 65 2.03 -8.72 -2.94
N ILE A 66 2.18 -8.18 -1.73
CA ILE A 66 1.69 -8.81 -0.50
C ILE A 66 0.18 -9.02 -0.52
N VAL A 67 -0.58 -7.97 -0.87
CA VAL A 67 -2.05 -8.00 -0.85
C VAL A 67 -2.57 -8.94 -1.94
N VAL A 68 -2.11 -8.77 -3.18
CA VAL A 68 -2.57 -9.60 -4.31
C VAL A 68 -2.14 -11.06 -4.12
N PHE A 69 -0.94 -11.31 -3.60
CA PHE A 69 -0.49 -12.67 -3.29
C PHE A 69 -1.44 -13.35 -2.32
N LEU A 70 -1.83 -12.68 -1.24
CA LEU A 70 -2.71 -13.27 -0.23
C LEU A 70 -4.12 -13.52 -0.79
N ILE A 71 -4.67 -12.56 -1.56
CA ILE A 71 -5.95 -12.73 -2.26
C ILE A 71 -5.88 -13.92 -3.21
N HIS A 72 -4.85 -13.99 -4.05
CA HIS A 72 -4.71 -15.04 -5.06
C HIS A 72 -4.49 -16.43 -4.43
N LYS A 73 -3.69 -16.51 -3.36
CA LYS A 73 -3.38 -17.77 -2.66
C LYS A 73 -4.56 -18.31 -1.88
N THR A 74 -5.35 -17.44 -1.24
CA THR A 74 -6.48 -17.87 -0.39
C THR A 74 -7.80 -17.95 -1.14
N LYS A 75 -7.96 -17.16 -2.21
CA LYS A 75 -9.19 -16.99 -3.01
C LYS A 75 -10.38 -16.57 -2.14
N LEU A 76 -10.12 -15.87 -1.03
CA LEU A 76 -11.14 -15.39 -0.10
C LEU A 76 -11.36 -13.90 -0.28
N PHE A 77 -12.63 -13.51 -0.46
CA PHE A 77 -13.01 -12.10 -0.48
C PHE A 77 -12.94 -11.51 0.93
N GLY A 78 -12.40 -10.30 1.04
CA GLY A 78 -12.23 -9.57 2.29
C GLY A 78 -10.86 -9.80 2.94
N ILE A 79 -10.05 -10.72 2.41
CA ILE A 79 -8.71 -10.97 2.95
C ILE A 79 -7.79 -9.76 2.73
N GLY A 80 -7.99 -9.02 1.63
CA GLY A 80 -7.33 -7.75 1.37
C GLY A 80 -7.70 -6.73 2.45
N PHE A 81 -8.98 -6.54 2.76
CA PHE A 81 -9.42 -5.67 3.85
C PHE A 81 -8.81 -6.07 5.21
N PHE A 82 -8.91 -7.35 5.59
CA PHE A 82 -8.42 -7.82 6.90
C PHE A 82 -6.91 -7.75 7.04
N LEU A 83 -6.17 -7.83 5.95
CA LEU A 83 -4.71 -7.71 5.94
C LEU A 83 -4.24 -6.34 6.45
N TRP A 84 -5.03 -5.28 6.26
CA TRP A 84 -4.71 -3.92 6.70
C TRP A 84 -5.12 -3.63 8.16
N VAL A 85 -5.93 -4.49 8.79
CA VAL A 85 -6.46 -4.23 10.14
C VAL A 85 -5.34 -4.04 11.19
N PRO A 86 -4.30 -4.89 11.27
CA PRO A 86 -3.23 -4.68 12.24
C PRO A 86 -2.50 -3.34 12.05
N TYR A 87 -2.27 -2.96 10.79
CA TYR A 87 -1.68 -1.66 10.46
C TYR A 87 -2.60 -0.51 10.86
N ALA A 88 -3.91 -0.59 10.58
CA ALA A 88 -4.85 0.45 10.96
C ALA A 88 -4.93 0.65 12.49
N ILE A 89 -4.93 -0.44 13.26
CA ILE A 89 -4.97 -0.38 14.73
C ILE A 89 -3.70 0.27 15.28
N ILE A 90 -2.52 -0.19 14.84
CA ILE A 90 -1.24 0.34 15.35
C ILE A 90 -1.02 1.77 14.84
N GLY A 91 -1.27 1.99 13.56
CA GLY A 91 -1.18 3.29 12.90
C GLY A 91 -2.05 4.34 13.57
N PHE A 92 -3.26 3.99 14.05
CA PHE A 92 -4.09 4.91 14.82
C PHE A 92 -3.34 5.53 16.01
N PHE A 93 -2.68 4.70 16.83
CA PHE A 93 -1.98 5.20 18.02
C PHE A 93 -0.70 5.97 17.65
N VAL A 94 0.04 5.49 16.64
CA VAL A 94 1.26 6.13 16.16
C VAL A 94 0.93 7.52 15.60
N GLU A 95 -0.03 7.61 14.69
CA GLU A 95 -0.44 8.86 14.05
C GLU A 95 -1.09 9.83 15.03
N ALA A 96 -1.90 9.35 15.98
CA ALA A 96 -2.43 10.22 17.03
C ALA A 96 -1.30 10.83 17.88
N TYR A 97 -0.30 10.04 18.24
CA TYR A 97 0.80 10.55 19.05
C TYR A 97 1.70 11.51 18.27
N PHE A 98 2.17 11.11 17.09
CA PHE A 98 3.07 11.94 16.30
C PHE A 98 2.36 13.16 15.71
N GLU A 99 1.26 12.96 14.99
CA GLU A 99 0.70 14.02 14.15
C GLU A 99 -0.34 14.91 14.83
N LEU A 100 -0.93 14.48 15.94
CA LEU A 100 -1.80 15.35 16.76
C LEU A 100 -1.11 15.91 17.99
N VAL A 101 -0.37 15.08 18.73
CA VAL A 101 0.21 15.51 20.02
C VAL A 101 1.57 16.16 19.83
N LEU A 102 2.47 15.57 19.02
CA LEU A 102 3.85 16.03 18.90
C LEU A 102 4.02 17.15 17.88
N THR A 103 3.55 16.98 16.64
CA THR A 103 3.74 17.94 15.53
C THR A 103 2.54 18.87 15.34
N ASN A 104 1.36 18.48 15.82
CA ASN A 104 0.09 19.19 15.59
C ASN A 104 -0.20 19.46 14.10
N ALA A 105 0.23 18.56 13.21
CA ALA A 105 0.03 18.69 11.77
C ALA A 105 -1.41 18.37 11.33
N LEU A 106 -2.06 17.42 12.02
CA LEU A 106 -3.45 17.03 11.75
C LEU A 106 -4.46 18.00 12.39
N ILE A 107 -5.62 18.14 11.74
CA ILE A 107 -6.70 19.05 12.19
C ILE A 107 -7.36 18.54 13.47
N SER A 108 -7.60 17.24 13.60
CA SER A 108 -8.28 16.64 14.76
C SER A 108 -8.13 15.11 14.82
N ILE A 109 -8.60 14.49 15.90
CA ILE A 109 -8.66 13.01 16.04
C ILE A 109 -9.46 12.31 14.93
N TRP A 110 -10.42 12.99 14.32
CA TRP A 110 -11.19 12.45 13.18
C TRP A 110 -10.32 12.22 11.96
N ALA A 111 -9.27 13.01 11.76
CA ALA A 111 -8.29 12.77 10.71
C ALA A 111 -7.54 11.45 10.89
N VAL A 112 -7.17 11.12 12.14
CA VAL A 112 -6.48 9.86 12.46
C VAL A 112 -7.41 8.66 12.23
N ILE A 113 -8.68 8.78 12.61
CA ILE A 113 -9.70 7.77 12.30
C ILE A 113 -9.83 7.61 10.78
N GLY A 114 -9.89 8.72 10.04
CA GLY A 114 -9.94 8.72 8.58
C GLY A 114 -8.76 7.99 7.95
N TYR A 115 -7.54 8.29 8.39
CA TYR A 115 -6.32 7.60 7.95
C TYR A 115 -6.36 6.10 8.20
N SER A 116 -6.85 5.69 9.37
CA SER A 116 -6.99 4.27 9.73
C SER A 116 -7.98 3.56 8.79
N VAL A 117 -9.07 4.24 8.42
CA VAL A 117 -10.07 3.73 7.46
C VAL A 117 -9.50 3.66 6.04
N PHE A 118 -8.60 4.57 5.65
CA PHE A 118 -8.02 4.58 4.29
C PHE A 118 -7.20 3.32 3.98
N GLY A 119 -6.47 2.78 4.95
CA GLY A 119 -5.81 1.48 4.80
C GLY A 119 -6.80 0.35 4.52
N LEU A 120 -7.93 0.33 5.24
CA LEU A 120 -8.98 -0.66 5.06
C LEU A 120 -9.66 -0.54 3.69
N ILE A 121 -9.97 0.68 3.24
CA ILE A 121 -10.52 0.93 1.90
C ILE A 121 -9.54 0.49 0.81
N THR A 122 -8.24 0.72 1.02
CA THR A 122 -7.19 0.25 0.12
C THR A 122 -7.22 -1.27 -0.02
N GLY A 123 -7.24 -2.02 1.08
CA GLY A 123 -7.38 -3.48 1.06
C GLY A 123 -8.68 -3.96 0.39
N LEU A 124 -9.80 -3.32 0.69
CA LEU A 124 -11.10 -3.64 0.10
C LEU A 124 -11.12 -3.40 -1.42
N SER A 125 -10.44 -2.36 -1.90
CA SER A 125 -10.33 -2.07 -3.33
C SER A 125 -9.62 -3.19 -4.09
N ALA A 126 -8.63 -3.84 -3.47
CA ALA A 126 -7.97 -5.02 -4.03
C ALA A 126 -8.93 -6.22 -4.10
N ASP A 127 -9.69 -6.48 -3.04
CA ASP A 127 -10.69 -7.56 -3.02
C ASP A 127 -11.76 -7.38 -4.10
N ILE A 128 -12.29 -6.16 -4.23
CA ILE A 128 -13.32 -5.81 -5.22
C ILE A 128 -12.76 -5.91 -6.63
N SER A 129 -11.61 -5.29 -6.89
CA SER A 129 -11.00 -5.28 -8.22
C SER A 129 -10.63 -6.69 -8.67
N TYR A 130 -10.01 -7.50 -7.81
CA TYR A 130 -9.72 -8.90 -8.12
C TYR A 130 -10.99 -9.66 -8.47
N LYS A 131 -12.04 -9.58 -7.65
CA LYS A 131 -13.31 -10.28 -7.91
C LYS A 131 -13.98 -9.82 -9.20
N LEU A 132 -13.97 -8.52 -9.49
CA LEU A 132 -14.59 -7.97 -10.70
C LEU A 132 -13.80 -8.32 -11.96
N LEU A 133 -12.48 -8.13 -11.94
CA LEU A 133 -11.61 -8.49 -13.07
C LEU A 133 -11.69 -9.98 -13.34
N ASP A 134 -11.65 -10.82 -12.30
CA ASP A 134 -11.67 -12.27 -12.46
C ASP A 134 -12.99 -12.84 -12.99
N LYS A 135 -14.12 -12.22 -12.62
CA LYS A 135 -15.46 -12.72 -12.97
C LYS A 135 -16.09 -12.03 -14.18
N LYS A 136 -15.78 -10.76 -14.42
CA LYS A 136 -16.44 -9.95 -15.45
C LYS A 136 -15.58 -9.71 -16.68
N THR A 137 -14.31 -10.09 -16.66
CA THR A 137 -13.41 -9.92 -17.81
C THR A 137 -12.85 -11.26 -18.29
N ASN A 138 -12.52 -11.35 -19.58
CA ASN A 138 -11.85 -12.51 -20.17
C ASN A 138 -10.31 -12.39 -20.08
N LEU A 139 -9.81 -11.65 -19.08
CA LEU A 139 -8.37 -11.44 -18.90
C LEU A 139 -7.70 -12.70 -18.35
N ARG A 140 -6.45 -12.93 -18.77
CA ARG A 140 -5.61 -13.97 -18.17
C ARG A 140 -5.32 -13.63 -16.70
N LYS A 141 -5.22 -14.64 -15.84
CA LYS A 141 -5.02 -14.48 -14.37
C LYS A 141 -3.80 -13.61 -14.01
N GLN A 142 -2.75 -13.64 -14.82
CA GLN A 142 -1.58 -12.78 -14.69
C GLN A 142 -1.92 -11.29 -14.78
N TYR A 143 -2.79 -10.91 -15.71
CA TYR A 143 -3.22 -9.52 -15.90
C TYR A 143 -4.30 -9.13 -14.89
N VAL A 144 -5.18 -10.06 -14.49
CA VAL A 144 -6.11 -9.83 -13.37
C VAL A 144 -5.31 -9.41 -12.13
N SER A 145 -4.28 -10.17 -11.77
CA SER A 145 -3.45 -9.91 -10.60
C SER A 145 -2.66 -8.59 -10.72
N ALA A 146 -2.09 -8.33 -11.89
CA ALA A 146 -1.36 -7.08 -12.16
C ALA A 146 -2.28 -5.83 -12.06
N PHE A 147 -3.46 -5.87 -12.69
CA PHE A 147 -4.41 -4.75 -12.65
C PHE A 147 -5.06 -4.59 -11.28
N THR A 148 -5.26 -5.66 -10.49
CA THR A 148 -5.66 -5.54 -9.08
C THR A 148 -4.64 -4.71 -8.30
N GLY A 149 -3.35 -4.98 -8.46
CA GLY A 149 -2.29 -4.20 -7.83
C GLY A 149 -2.36 -2.72 -8.23
N VAL A 150 -2.46 -2.45 -9.54
CA VAL A 150 -2.60 -1.07 -10.06
C VAL A 150 -3.80 -0.35 -9.45
N ILE A 151 -4.99 -0.96 -9.46
CA ILE A 151 -6.21 -0.35 -8.92
C ILE A 151 -6.06 -0.06 -7.43
N GLN A 152 -5.52 -1.02 -6.66
CA GLN A 152 -5.25 -0.83 -5.24
C GLN A 152 -4.32 0.36 -5.00
N SER A 153 -3.21 0.46 -5.75
CA SER A 153 -2.26 1.56 -5.58
C SER A 153 -2.84 2.92 -6.00
N ILE A 154 -3.64 2.98 -7.06
CA ILE A 154 -4.35 4.21 -7.44
C ILE A 154 -5.31 4.64 -6.34
N VAL A 155 -6.06 3.71 -5.75
CA VAL A 155 -6.96 4.01 -4.62
C VAL A 155 -6.15 4.47 -3.41
N TYR A 156 -5.08 3.78 -3.05
CA TYR A 156 -4.20 4.17 -1.94
C TYR A 156 -3.67 5.59 -2.10
N PHE A 157 -3.14 5.88 -3.29
CA PHE A 157 -2.62 7.19 -3.63
C PHE A 157 -3.69 8.27 -3.64
N GLY A 158 -4.88 8.00 -4.18
CA GLY A 158 -6.01 8.93 -4.13
C GLY A 158 -6.50 9.19 -2.70
N LEU A 159 -6.43 8.20 -1.82
CA LEU A 159 -6.79 8.35 -0.41
C LEU A 159 -5.75 9.17 0.36
N ILE A 160 -4.45 8.93 0.14
CA ILE A 160 -3.39 9.82 0.65
C ILE A 160 -3.64 11.24 0.16
N PHE A 161 -4.07 11.38 -1.10
CA PHE A 161 -4.31 12.68 -1.68
C PHE A 161 -5.46 13.43 -0.98
N ILE A 162 -6.53 12.70 -0.68
CA ILE A 162 -7.66 13.21 0.12
C ILE A 162 -7.21 13.54 1.55
N ALA A 163 -6.37 12.70 2.18
CA ALA A 163 -5.88 12.96 3.53
C ALA A 163 -5.09 14.27 3.58
N LEU A 164 -4.14 14.47 2.67
CA LEU A 164 -3.31 15.69 2.66
C LEU A 164 -4.15 16.95 2.41
N ALA A 165 -5.13 16.86 1.52
CA ALA A 165 -6.05 17.95 1.22
C ALA A 165 -6.94 18.37 2.40
N PHE A 166 -7.46 17.40 3.17
CA PHE A 166 -8.56 17.64 4.12
C PHE A 166 -8.24 17.35 5.58
N PHE A 167 -7.17 16.60 5.89
CA PHE A 167 -6.83 16.16 7.24
C PHE A 167 -5.70 16.98 7.87
N TYR A 168 -4.84 17.61 7.06
CA TYR A 168 -3.72 18.43 7.54
C TYR A 168 -4.07 19.90 7.57
N ARG A 169 -3.54 20.62 8.57
CA ARG A 169 -3.76 22.06 8.75
C ARG A 169 -3.20 22.92 7.62
N GLN A 170 -2.11 22.49 6.98
CA GLN A 170 -1.53 23.18 5.82
C GLN A 170 -2.35 22.96 4.53
N GLY A 171 -3.10 21.87 4.44
CA GLY A 171 -3.98 21.53 3.32
C GLY A 171 -3.30 21.68 1.96
N TRP A 172 -4.05 22.27 1.01
CA TRP A 172 -3.64 22.50 -0.38
C TRP A 172 -2.52 23.52 -0.60
N VAL A 173 -2.13 24.25 0.43
CA VAL A 173 -1.11 25.32 0.32
C VAL A 173 0.31 24.75 0.33
N ALA A 174 0.46 23.44 0.56
CA ALA A 174 1.73 22.72 0.56
C ALA A 174 2.29 22.46 -0.87
N GLY A 175 2.68 23.54 -1.57
CA GLY A 175 3.65 23.52 -2.67
C GLY A 175 3.12 23.58 -4.12
N SER A 176 4.05 23.75 -5.08
CA SER A 176 3.77 24.02 -6.51
C SER A 176 4.08 22.83 -7.44
N PHE A 177 3.34 22.64 -8.55
CA PHE A 177 3.65 21.63 -9.59
C PHE A 177 5.10 21.67 -10.12
N THR A 178 5.76 22.83 -10.03
CA THR A 178 7.13 23.04 -10.50
C THR A 178 8.19 22.62 -9.49
N GLU A 179 7.81 22.44 -8.22
CA GLU A 179 8.68 21.95 -7.17
C GLU A 179 8.57 20.44 -7.12
N THR A 180 9.64 19.73 -7.50
CA THR A 180 9.66 18.26 -7.53
C THR A 180 9.52 17.62 -6.15
N ALA A 181 9.88 18.36 -5.10
CA ALA A 181 9.66 18.00 -3.70
C ALA A 181 8.29 18.43 -3.17
N SER A 182 7.48 19.16 -3.95
CA SER A 182 6.11 19.44 -3.55
C SER A 182 5.22 18.24 -3.79
N TYR A 183 4.08 18.28 -3.12
CA TYR A 183 3.01 17.32 -3.30
C TYR A 183 2.58 17.14 -4.77
N LEU A 184 2.42 18.23 -5.50
CA LEU A 184 1.97 18.24 -6.88
C LEU A 184 3.08 17.81 -7.86
N GLY A 185 4.34 18.11 -7.55
CA GLY A 185 5.49 17.61 -8.31
C GLY A 185 5.64 16.09 -8.18
N ILE A 186 5.42 15.55 -6.98
CA ILE A 186 5.46 14.10 -6.73
C ILE A 186 4.26 13.39 -7.38
N PHE A 187 3.09 14.03 -7.47
CA PHE A 187 1.99 13.50 -8.26
C PHE A 187 2.39 13.32 -9.73
N TYR A 188 2.96 14.37 -10.33
CA TYR A 188 3.35 14.35 -11.74
C TYR A 188 4.44 13.30 -12.04
N PHE A 189 5.47 13.23 -11.18
CA PHE A 189 6.61 12.34 -11.42
C PHE A 189 6.41 10.91 -10.86
N GLY A 190 5.87 10.78 -9.65
CA GLY A 190 5.76 9.50 -8.93
C GLY A 190 4.61 8.61 -9.40
N PHE A 191 3.52 9.20 -9.93
CA PHE A 191 2.35 8.43 -10.33
C PHE A 191 2.63 7.38 -11.42
N PRO A 192 3.33 7.69 -12.54
CA PRO A 192 3.67 6.68 -13.54
C PRO A 192 4.50 5.52 -12.96
N TRP A 193 5.50 5.84 -12.12
CA TRP A 193 6.33 4.82 -11.47
C TRP A 193 5.53 3.96 -10.50
N MET A 194 4.62 4.56 -9.74
CA MET A 194 3.72 3.83 -8.84
C MET A 194 2.89 2.81 -9.61
N VAL A 195 2.30 3.20 -10.75
CA VAL A 195 1.51 2.32 -11.61
C VAL A 195 2.35 1.17 -12.15
N MET A 196 3.56 1.45 -12.64
CA MET A 196 4.48 0.42 -13.13
C MET A 196 4.87 -0.58 -12.04
N HIS A 197 5.27 -0.08 -10.87
CA HIS A 197 5.63 -0.91 -9.72
C HIS A 197 4.47 -1.75 -9.20
N ALA A 198 3.27 -1.17 -9.12
CA ALA A 198 2.07 -1.88 -8.71
C ALA A 198 1.69 -3.01 -9.68
N PHE A 199 1.81 -2.73 -10.99
CA PHE A 199 1.60 -3.73 -12.03
C PHE A 199 2.59 -4.89 -11.88
N ILE A 200 3.88 -4.58 -11.72
CA ILE A 200 4.95 -5.58 -11.53
C ILE A 200 4.68 -6.39 -10.25
N GLY A 201 4.36 -5.74 -9.13
CA GLY A 201 4.06 -6.40 -7.86
C GLY A 201 2.89 -7.37 -7.95
N GLY A 202 1.79 -6.97 -8.59
CA GLY A 202 0.64 -7.83 -8.83
C GLY A 202 0.95 -9.00 -9.78
N TYR A 203 1.77 -8.77 -10.81
CA TYR A 203 2.23 -9.84 -11.71
C TYR A 203 3.15 -10.85 -11.00
N MET A 204 4.08 -10.36 -10.17
CA MET A 204 4.98 -11.19 -9.35
C MET A 204 4.18 -12.07 -8.39
N ALA A 205 3.13 -11.53 -7.77
CA ALA A 205 2.24 -12.30 -6.90
C ALA A 205 1.62 -13.50 -7.62
N TYR A 206 1.14 -13.30 -8.86
CA TYR A 206 0.65 -14.39 -9.71
C TYR A 206 1.75 -15.42 -10.00
N ALA A 207 2.93 -14.97 -10.45
CA ALA A 207 4.01 -15.86 -10.84
C ALA A 207 4.44 -16.79 -9.69
N VAL A 208 4.62 -16.24 -8.48
CA VAL A 208 5.00 -17.02 -7.29
C VAL A 208 3.96 -18.09 -6.96
N VAL A 209 2.67 -17.74 -7.00
CA VAL A 209 1.61 -18.71 -6.72
C VAL A 209 1.57 -19.79 -7.80
N PHE A 210 1.62 -19.41 -9.07
CA PHE A 210 1.63 -20.34 -10.21
C PHE A 210 2.74 -21.37 -10.09
N PHE A 211 4.00 -20.93 -9.91
CA PHE A 211 5.13 -21.85 -9.76
C PHE A 211 5.01 -22.74 -8.51
N SER A 212 4.46 -22.22 -7.40
CA SER A 212 4.22 -23.02 -6.20
C SER A 212 3.20 -24.13 -6.40
N GLU A 213 2.17 -23.90 -7.23
CA GLU A 213 1.14 -24.87 -7.54
C GLU A 213 1.65 -25.94 -8.52
N THR A 214 2.38 -25.53 -9.55
CA THR A 214 3.01 -26.46 -10.51
C THR A 214 4.04 -27.36 -9.85
N SER A 215 4.89 -26.84 -8.96
CA SER A 215 5.90 -27.63 -8.26
C SER A 215 5.28 -28.69 -7.35
N ASN A 216 4.19 -28.36 -6.64
CA ASN A 216 3.50 -29.33 -5.79
C ASN A 216 2.79 -30.42 -6.60
N LYS A 217 2.27 -30.09 -7.79
CA LYS A 217 1.66 -31.09 -8.67
C LYS A 217 2.69 -32.13 -9.13
N ASN A 218 3.85 -31.68 -9.60
CA ASN A 218 4.92 -32.57 -10.05
C ASN A 218 5.50 -33.46 -8.92
N LYS A 219 5.43 -33.01 -7.66
CA LYS A 219 5.86 -33.82 -6.50
C LYS A 219 4.86 -34.90 -6.10
N ASN A 220 3.60 -34.76 -6.45
CA ASN A 220 2.56 -35.75 -6.14
C ASN A 220 2.41 -36.81 -7.25
N GLU A 221 3.01 -36.58 -8.41
CA GLU A 221 3.00 -37.48 -9.57
C GLU A 221 4.25 -38.42 -9.61
N ASN A 222 5.22 -38.20 -8.73
CA ASN A 222 6.40 -39.04 -8.51
C ASN A 222 6.35 -39.72 -7.14
#